data_AF-A0A2V8LYN9-F1
#
_entry.id   AF-A0A2V8LYN9-F1
#
_cell.length_a   1.000
_cell.length_b   1.000
_cell.length_c   1.000
_cell.angle_alpha   90.00
_cell.angle_beta   90.00
_cell.angle_gamma   90.00
#
_symmetry.space_group_name_H-M   'P 1'
#
loop_
_entity.id
_entity.type
_entity.pdbx_description
1 polymer ?
#
loop_
_entity_poly.entity_id
_entity_poly.type
_entity_poly.pdbx_seq_one_letter_code
_entity_poly.pdbx_strand_id
1 'polypeptide(L)'
;MQYSSFEYIPRKPEETILYRVVSEQLATFLARQEDRQRPMPKFVEREFRSFLECGIPAYGFVRVHCDSCGHDRVVAFSCKGRVWCPGCGGRRMADTAAHLVDRVFPIVPVRQWVLSMPFALRYKMAYDSRLMGGVLNVFARAVLGHLRRRARKLIGLRDSQSGAVTFIQRFGDALNCNVHFHTLALDGVYTHTENQTPEFHELPAPEDDEIVEFTTVVGTRIRSLLNCSGLGAGQQSEDEDSLSRDDPGMAALYASSIRGKIAVGSNMGYRVARLGDQIDGDTLDVLQSPRCATVNGFSVHANVSIPAYDRMRLERLCRYAARPAVATERLSELPDGRLLYRLKRPWRNGTSAVIFEPQDLLAKLAALVPAPRVHLVRFHGILGPAAAWRPLIIPTAAASTESAAAKGNSIVLPESVDAATAECAEQKSAVQRCRNYSWAQLMKRVFAIDVLQCDRCGGVMRIIATIHPPDTTRKILDCLGLPSRAPPLTPALRERAFLFDQF
;
A
#
# COMPACT_ATOMS: atom_id res chain seq x y z
N MET A 1 -7.71 -30.75 -20.47
CA MET A 1 -7.37 -30.49 -19.07
C MET A 1 -8.47 -29.63 -18.46
N GLN A 2 -9.34 -30.21 -17.63
CA GLN A 2 -10.30 -29.43 -16.85
C GLN A 2 -9.51 -28.52 -15.90
N TYR A 3 -9.52 -27.22 -16.15
CA TYR A 3 -9.12 -26.26 -15.13
C TYR A 3 -10.10 -26.44 -13.97
N SER A 4 -9.64 -27.04 -12.87
CA SER A 4 -10.38 -27.02 -11.61
C SER A 4 -10.69 -25.55 -11.31
N SER A 5 -11.94 -25.14 -11.48
CA SER A 5 -12.39 -23.80 -11.12
C SER A 5 -12.16 -23.63 -9.63
N PHE A 6 -11.25 -22.74 -9.24
CA PHE A 6 -11.05 -22.43 -7.83
C PHE A 6 -12.35 -21.88 -7.25
N GLU A 7 -12.89 -22.57 -6.24
CA GLU A 7 -14.08 -22.15 -5.52
C GLU A 7 -13.78 -20.87 -4.72
N TYR A 8 -14.74 -19.93 -4.70
CA TYR A 8 -14.61 -18.76 -3.84
C TYR A 8 -14.86 -19.15 -2.38
N ILE A 9 -13.80 -19.16 -1.58
CA ILE A 9 -13.90 -19.38 -0.13
C ILE A 9 -13.97 -18.01 0.57
N PRO A 10 -15.07 -17.68 1.29
CA PRO A 10 -15.14 -16.49 2.09
C PRO A 10 -14.01 -16.45 3.13
N ARG A 11 -13.44 -15.27 3.35
CA ARG A 11 -12.43 -15.09 4.40
C ARG A 11 -13.11 -15.18 5.77
N LYS A 12 -12.40 -15.79 6.71
CA LYS A 12 -12.77 -15.83 8.13
C LYS A 12 -11.77 -15.00 8.95
N PRO A 13 -11.88 -13.65 8.91
CA PRO A 13 -10.94 -12.77 9.58
C PRO A 13 -10.83 -13.07 11.09
N GLU A 14 -11.92 -13.49 11.73
CA GLU A 14 -12.03 -13.84 13.14
C GLU A 14 -11.15 -15.02 13.57
N GLU A 15 -10.78 -15.90 12.63
CA GLU A 15 -9.86 -17.01 12.89
C GLU A 15 -8.38 -16.58 12.84
N THR A 16 -8.09 -15.32 12.46
CA THR A 16 -6.71 -14.82 12.36
C THR A 16 -6.18 -14.29 13.68
N ILE A 17 -4.88 -14.52 13.95
CA ILE A 17 -4.19 -14.00 15.14
C ILE A 17 -4.32 -12.48 15.24
N LEU A 18 -4.17 -11.76 14.12
CA LEU A 18 -4.30 -10.31 14.10
C LEU A 18 -5.69 -9.84 14.54
N TYR A 19 -6.76 -10.49 14.05
CA TYR A 19 -8.12 -10.15 14.46
C TYR A 19 -8.30 -10.39 15.95
N ARG A 20 -7.96 -11.60 16.41
CA ARG A 20 -8.10 -11.99 17.82
C ARG A 20 -7.40 -11.02 18.75
N VAL A 21 -6.14 -10.69 18.46
CA VAL A 21 -5.36 -9.72 19.25
C VAL A 21 -6.03 -8.35 19.27
N VAL A 22 -6.50 -7.84 18.13
CA VAL A 22 -7.18 -6.54 18.10
C VAL A 22 -8.51 -6.59 18.86
N SER A 23 -9.32 -7.64 18.70
CA SER A 23 -10.61 -7.77 19.39
C SER A 23 -10.47 -7.89 20.90
N GLU A 24 -9.38 -8.52 21.36
CA GLU A 24 -9.10 -8.69 22.78
C GLU A 24 -8.48 -7.45 23.43
N GLN A 25 -7.65 -6.72 22.69
CA GLN A 25 -6.77 -5.70 23.27
C GLN A 25 -7.22 -4.26 23.01
N LEU A 26 -8.06 -4.01 22.01
CA LEU A 26 -8.41 -2.65 21.58
C LEU A 26 -9.07 -1.83 22.67
N ALA A 27 -10.06 -2.38 23.37
CA ALA A 27 -10.77 -1.64 24.42
C ALA A 27 -9.81 -1.24 25.56
N THR A 28 -8.97 -2.18 25.99
CA THR A 28 -7.92 -1.94 27.00
C THR A 28 -6.88 -0.92 26.52
N PHE A 29 -6.46 -0.99 25.25
CA PHE A 29 -5.50 -0.05 24.67
C PHE A 29 -6.05 1.37 24.68
N LEU A 30 -7.29 1.57 24.21
CA LEU A 30 -7.95 2.88 24.19
C LEU A 30 -8.14 3.44 25.60
N ALA A 31 -8.67 2.63 26.54
CA ALA A 31 -8.87 3.05 27.92
C ALA A 31 -7.55 3.47 28.59
N ARG A 32 -6.46 2.72 28.39
CA ARG A 32 -5.14 3.09 28.92
C ARG A 32 -4.57 4.37 28.32
N GLN A 33 -4.89 4.67 27.06
CA GLN A 33 -4.51 5.96 26.45
C GLN A 33 -5.32 7.12 27.03
N GLU A 34 -6.62 6.92 27.27
CA GLU A 34 -7.49 7.90 27.94
C GLU A 34 -7.04 8.17 29.39
N ASP A 35 -6.76 7.12 30.17
CA ASP A 35 -6.31 7.22 31.57
C ASP A 35 -4.97 8.00 31.69
N ARG A 36 -4.14 7.96 30.63
CA ARG A 36 -2.88 8.72 30.52
C ARG A 36 -3.06 10.14 29.97
N GLN A 37 -4.30 10.59 29.77
CA GLN A 37 -4.64 11.87 29.14
C GLN A 37 -4.02 12.03 27.73
N ARG A 38 -3.89 10.91 27.00
CA ARG A 38 -3.35 10.85 25.63
C ARG A 38 -4.32 10.10 24.71
N PRO A 39 -5.58 10.54 24.61
CA PRO A 39 -6.60 9.79 23.88
C PRO A 39 -6.20 9.59 22.42
N MET A 40 -6.52 8.42 21.86
CA MET A 40 -6.22 8.15 20.46
C MET A 40 -7.08 9.02 19.54
N PRO A 41 -6.51 9.56 18.44
CA PRO A 41 -7.31 10.29 17.46
C PRO A 41 -8.42 9.42 16.89
N LYS A 42 -9.62 10.00 16.73
CA LYS A 42 -10.81 9.30 16.23
C LYS A 42 -10.59 8.55 14.92
N PHE A 43 -9.70 9.03 14.04
CA PHE A 43 -9.41 8.35 12.78
C PHE A 43 -8.57 7.07 12.97
N VAL A 44 -7.71 7.01 13.99
CA VAL A 44 -6.95 5.82 14.36
C VAL A 44 -7.88 4.79 14.98
N GLU A 45 -8.71 5.21 15.93
CA GLU A 45 -9.73 4.34 16.54
C GLU A 45 -10.68 3.76 15.48
N ARG A 46 -11.15 4.59 14.55
CA ARG A 46 -12.01 4.16 13.44
C ARG A 46 -11.33 3.10 12.57
N GLU A 47 -10.04 3.20 12.29
CA GLU A 47 -9.31 2.19 11.50
C GLU A 47 -9.36 0.82 12.21
N PHE A 48 -9.14 0.79 13.54
CA PHE A 48 -9.24 -0.45 14.32
C PHE A 48 -10.65 -1.02 14.37
N ARG A 49 -11.66 -0.20 14.67
CA ARG A 49 -13.06 -0.65 14.72
C ARG A 49 -13.53 -1.16 13.36
N SER A 50 -13.24 -0.42 12.29
CA SER A 50 -13.59 -0.85 10.94
C SER A 50 -12.89 -2.15 10.56
N PHE A 51 -11.66 -2.39 11.02
CA PHE A 51 -10.97 -3.66 10.81
C PHE A 51 -11.69 -4.84 11.46
N LEU A 52 -12.23 -4.68 12.68
CA LEU A 52 -13.01 -5.71 13.37
C LEU A 52 -14.35 -6.01 12.67
N GLU A 53 -14.86 -5.08 11.88
CA GLU A 53 -16.06 -5.32 11.05
C GLU A 53 -15.72 -5.94 9.68
N CYS A 54 -14.46 -5.88 9.27
CA CYS A 54 -14.04 -6.19 7.91
C CYS A 54 -14.17 -7.67 7.58
N GLY A 55 -15.07 -8.02 6.67
CA GLY A 55 -15.26 -9.40 6.22
C GLY A 55 -16.21 -10.22 7.11
N ILE A 56 -16.83 -9.59 8.11
CA ILE A 56 -17.81 -10.23 8.98
C ILE A 56 -19.23 -9.93 8.44
N PRO A 57 -19.99 -10.93 7.99
CA PRO A 57 -21.31 -10.73 7.40
C PRO A 57 -22.32 -10.05 8.35
N ALA A 58 -22.17 -10.22 9.67
CA ALA A 58 -23.03 -9.57 10.65
C ALA A 58 -23.00 -8.02 10.59
N TYR A 59 -21.97 -7.43 9.98
CA TYR A 59 -21.86 -5.98 9.74
C TYR A 59 -22.30 -5.56 8.33
N GLY A 60 -22.95 -6.45 7.59
CA GLY A 60 -23.50 -6.19 6.26
C GLY A 60 -22.72 -6.85 5.13
N PHE A 61 -23.42 -7.07 4.03
CA PHE A 61 -22.93 -7.84 2.90
C PHE A 61 -23.67 -7.54 1.60
N VAL A 62 -23.08 -7.96 0.49
CA VAL A 62 -23.74 -8.05 -0.81
C VAL A 62 -24.25 -9.47 -1.01
N ARG A 63 -25.53 -9.62 -1.39
CA ARG A 63 -26.12 -10.90 -1.77
C ARG A 63 -25.98 -11.10 -3.27
N VAL A 64 -25.38 -12.22 -3.65
CA VAL A 64 -25.18 -12.63 -5.04
C VAL A 64 -26.01 -13.90 -5.27
N HIS A 65 -26.84 -13.91 -6.30
CA HIS A 65 -27.83 -14.96 -6.55
C HIS A 65 -27.62 -15.61 -7.93
N CYS A 66 -27.74 -16.93 -8.00
CA CYS A 66 -27.76 -17.67 -9.27
C CYS A 66 -29.20 -17.88 -9.74
N ASP A 67 -29.58 -17.28 -10.86
CA ASP A 67 -30.94 -17.42 -11.41
C ASP A 67 -31.23 -18.84 -11.93
N SER A 68 -30.20 -19.65 -12.22
CA SER A 68 -30.36 -21.01 -12.76
C SER A 68 -30.72 -22.06 -11.70
N CYS A 69 -30.11 -21.99 -10.51
CA CYS A 69 -30.28 -23.00 -9.45
C CYS A 69 -30.77 -22.43 -8.12
N GLY A 70 -30.99 -21.11 -8.04
CA GLY A 70 -31.43 -20.43 -6.83
C GLY A 70 -30.36 -20.29 -5.74
N HIS A 71 -29.11 -20.68 -6.00
CA HIS A 71 -28.05 -20.61 -4.99
C HIS A 71 -27.68 -19.15 -4.65
N ASP A 72 -27.66 -18.83 -3.36
CA ASP A 72 -27.22 -17.56 -2.82
C ASP A 72 -25.81 -17.64 -2.22
N ARG A 73 -25.01 -16.62 -2.53
CA ARG A 73 -23.69 -16.37 -1.95
C ARG A 73 -23.65 -15.00 -1.29
N VAL A 74 -22.97 -14.93 -0.15
CA VAL A 74 -22.81 -13.70 0.63
C VAL A 74 -21.38 -13.18 0.51
N VAL A 75 -21.23 -11.89 0.19
CA VAL A 75 -19.94 -11.20 0.15
C VAL A 75 -19.94 -10.07 1.18
N ALA A 76 -19.29 -10.31 2.32
CA ALA A 76 -19.22 -9.34 3.42
C ALA A 76 -18.54 -8.02 3.01
N PHE A 77 -18.94 -6.94 3.67
CA PHE A 77 -18.31 -5.64 3.45
C PHE A 77 -16.84 -5.63 3.88
N SER A 78 -16.10 -4.69 3.31
CA SER A 78 -14.67 -4.52 3.59
C SER A 78 -14.44 -3.15 4.22
N CYS A 79 -13.51 -3.06 5.18
CA CYS A 79 -13.26 -1.82 5.91
C CYS A 79 -12.69 -0.70 5.04
N LYS A 80 -12.14 -1.03 3.87
CA LYS A 80 -11.39 -0.10 2.99
C LYS A 80 -10.22 0.59 3.73
N GLY A 81 -9.79 0.03 4.86
CA GLY A 81 -8.66 0.46 5.67
C GLY A 81 -7.41 0.59 4.82
N ARG A 82 -6.51 1.49 5.22
CA ARG A 82 -5.48 2.00 4.30
C ARG A 82 -4.09 1.41 4.48
N VAL A 83 -3.85 0.67 5.54
CA VAL A 83 -2.47 0.39 5.95
C VAL A 83 -2.23 -1.08 6.26
N TRP A 84 -2.90 -1.62 7.27
CA TRP A 84 -2.48 -2.88 7.87
C TRP A 84 -3.53 -3.98 7.82
N CYS A 85 -4.80 -3.69 7.45
CA CYS A 85 -5.78 -4.72 7.15
C CYS A 85 -5.28 -5.60 5.99
N PRO A 86 -4.94 -6.88 6.22
CA PRO A 86 -4.34 -7.71 5.16
C PRO A 86 -5.30 -7.92 4.00
N GLY A 87 -6.59 -8.08 4.30
CA GLY A 87 -7.61 -8.32 3.30
C GLY A 87 -7.90 -7.14 2.38
N CYS A 88 -8.06 -5.92 2.93
CA CYS A 88 -8.28 -4.71 2.13
C CYS A 88 -7.00 -4.25 1.44
N GLY A 89 -5.87 -4.34 2.15
CA GLY A 89 -4.56 -4.00 1.61
C GLY A 89 -4.14 -4.91 0.46
N GLY A 90 -4.35 -6.22 0.57
CA GLY A 90 -4.09 -7.17 -0.51
C GLY A 90 -4.94 -6.88 -1.77
N ARG A 91 -6.24 -6.60 -1.59
CA ARG A 91 -7.11 -6.18 -2.71
C ARG A 91 -6.61 -4.89 -3.36
N ARG A 92 -6.30 -3.86 -2.57
CA ARG A 92 -5.79 -2.57 -3.08
C ARG A 92 -4.45 -2.73 -3.78
N MET A 93 -3.55 -3.54 -3.22
CA MET A 93 -2.25 -3.84 -3.81
C MET A 93 -2.41 -4.43 -5.21
N ALA A 94 -3.29 -5.43 -5.35
CA ALA A 94 -3.55 -6.05 -6.63
C ALA A 94 -4.22 -5.10 -7.64
N ASP A 95 -5.25 -4.36 -7.22
CA ASP A 95 -5.95 -3.37 -8.04
C ASP A 95 -5.02 -2.26 -8.52
N THR A 96 -4.22 -1.70 -7.60
CA THR A 96 -3.26 -0.65 -7.93
C THR A 96 -2.21 -1.17 -8.92
N ALA A 97 -1.69 -2.38 -8.71
CA ALA A 97 -0.69 -2.95 -9.62
C ALA A 97 -1.27 -3.20 -11.03
N ALA A 98 -2.46 -3.80 -11.11
CA ALA A 98 -3.15 -4.02 -12.38
C ALA A 98 -3.44 -2.70 -13.11
N HIS A 99 -3.97 -1.70 -12.40
CA HIS A 99 -4.22 -0.38 -12.97
C HIS A 99 -2.94 0.27 -13.50
N LEU A 100 -1.85 0.23 -12.73
CA LEU A 100 -0.59 0.86 -13.12
C LEU A 100 0.02 0.20 -14.35
N VAL A 101 0.05 -1.13 -14.41
CA VAL A 101 0.62 -1.86 -15.54
C VAL A 101 -0.26 -1.74 -16.78
N ASP A 102 -1.59 -1.81 -16.65
CA ASP A 102 -2.43 -1.88 -17.84
C ASP A 102 -2.81 -0.50 -18.39
N ARG A 103 -2.75 0.56 -17.55
CA ARG A 103 -3.39 1.85 -17.87
C ARG A 103 -2.56 3.08 -17.55
N VAL A 104 -1.36 2.91 -16.99
CA VAL A 104 -0.49 4.04 -16.62
C VAL A 104 0.90 3.92 -17.22
N PHE A 105 1.60 2.82 -16.97
CA PHE A 105 2.95 2.66 -17.50
C PHE A 105 2.91 2.28 -18.98
N PRO A 106 3.50 3.08 -19.89
CA PRO A 106 3.73 2.65 -21.26
C PRO A 106 4.58 1.37 -21.34
N ILE A 107 4.67 0.75 -22.52
CA ILE A 107 5.58 -0.36 -22.78
C ILE A 107 7.00 0.21 -22.98
N VAL A 108 7.59 0.67 -21.88
CA VAL A 108 8.95 1.21 -21.80
C VAL A 108 9.60 0.74 -20.49
N PRO A 109 10.94 0.75 -20.36
CA PRO A 109 11.61 0.33 -19.15
C PRO A 109 11.27 1.24 -17.95
N VAL A 110 11.23 0.65 -16.75
CA VAL A 110 10.89 1.34 -15.51
C VAL A 110 11.93 1.03 -14.44
N ARG A 111 12.46 2.07 -13.79
CA ARG A 111 13.42 1.97 -12.69
C ARG A 111 12.81 2.41 -11.37
N GLN A 112 13.07 1.63 -10.33
CA GLN A 112 12.71 1.99 -8.97
C GLN A 112 13.80 2.84 -8.33
N TRP A 113 13.39 3.99 -7.79
CA TRP A 113 14.18 4.88 -6.96
C TRP A 113 13.61 4.87 -5.54
N VAL A 114 14.39 4.43 -4.56
CA VAL A 114 13.95 4.38 -3.16
C VAL A 114 14.69 5.42 -2.35
N LEU A 115 13.98 6.35 -1.73
CA LEU A 115 14.57 7.34 -0.82
C LEU A 115 14.17 7.05 0.63
N SER A 116 15.18 6.85 1.47
CA SER A 116 15.06 6.77 2.92
C SER A 116 15.66 8.02 3.57
N MET A 117 15.01 8.53 4.61
CA MET A 117 15.38 9.79 5.29
C MET A 117 16.09 9.54 6.62
N PRO A 118 16.75 10.54 7.24
CA PRO A 118 17.16 10.46 8.65
C PRO A 118 15.95 10.26 9.59
N PHE A 119 16.15 9.60 10.74
CA PHE A 119 15.06 9.27 11.68
C PHE A 119 14.26 10.49 12.15
N ALA A 120 14.93 11.61 12.44
CA ALA A 120 14.27 12.84 12.86
C ALA A 120 13.29 13.37 11.79
N LEU A 121 13.66 13.28 10.51
CA LEU A 121 12.79 13.71 9.41
C LEU A 121 11.63 12.73 9.19
N ARG A 122 11.86 11.41 9.37
CA ARG A 122 10.77 10.41 9.30
C ARG A 122 9.69 10.69 10.34
N TYR A 123 10.08 11.11 11.54
CA TYR A 123 9.17 11.48 12.61
C TYR A 123 8.28 12.66 12.22
N LYS A 124 8.90 13.78 11.80
CA LYS A 124 8.14 14.97 11.36
C LYS A 124 7.19 14.63 10.20
N MET A 125 7.66 13.89 9.20
CA MET A 125 6.85 13.50 8.03
C MET A 125 5.75 12.47 8.35
N ALA A 126 5.84 11.74 9.47
CA ALA A 126 4.81 10.78 9.84
C ALA A 126 3.48 11.48 10.15
N TYR A 127 3.54 12.68 10.71
CA TYR A 127 2.36 13.48 10.99
C TYR A 127 2.15 14.63 10.00
N ASP A 128 3.20 15.40 9.71
CA ASP A 128 3.10 16.57 8.85
C ASP A 128 3.03 16.17 7.36
N SER A 129 1.81 16.05 6.87
CA SER A 129 1.52 15.72 5.48
C SER A 129 1.96 16.81 4.48
N ARG A 130 2.07 18.07 4.92
CA ARG A 130 2.53 19.19 4.09
C ARG A 130 4.04 19.09 3.91
N LEU A 131 4.79 18.87 5.00
CA LEU A 131 6.23 18.61 4.95
C LEU A 131 6.54 17.37 4.11
N MET A 132 5.84 16.25 4.37
CA MET A 132 5.98 15.02 3.59
C MET A 132 5.75 15.28 2.09
N GLY A 133 4.72 16.06 1.73
CA GLY A 133 4.44 16.46 0.36
C GLY A 133 5.54 17.34 -0.25
N GLY A 134 6.09 18.29 0.51
CA GLY A 134 7.21 19.13 0.09
C GLY A 134 8.47 18.32 -0.19
N VAL A 135 8.85 17.43 0.74
CA VAL A 135 10.01 16.54 0.59
C VAL A 135 9.84 15.60 -0.61
N LEU A 136 8.64 15.03 -0.79
CA LEU A 136 8.32 14.22 -1.97
C LEU A 136 8.46 15.02 -3.27
N ASN A 137 7.96 16.26 -3.31
CA ASN A 137 8.10 17.12 -4.48
C ASN A 137 9.57 17.40 -4.83
N VAL A 138 10.41 17.65 -3.81
CA VAL A 138 11.86 17.79 -4.01
C VAL A 138 12.44 16.53 -4.65
N PHE A 139 12.12 15.35 -4.10
CA PHE A 139 12.65 14.09 -4.60
C PHE A 139 12.17 13.76 -6.02
N ALA A 140 10.86 13.84 -6.29
CA ALA A 140 10.31 13.57 -7.61
C ALA A 140 10.87 14.52 -8.68
N ARG A 141 11.01 15.82 -8.36
CA ARG A 141 11.64 16.79 -9.27
C ARG A 141 13.12 16.51 -9.49
N ALA A 142 13.83 16.02 -8.46
CA ALA A 142 15.21 15.61 -8.58
C ALA A 142 15.37 14.41 -9.53
N VAL A 143 14.56 13.35 -9.36
CA VAL A 143 14.58 12.16 -10.24
C VAL A 143 14.29 12.56 -11.69
N LEU A 144 13.18 13.25 -11.94
CA LEU A 144 12.81 13.65 -13.31
C LEU A 144 13.80 14.64 -13.92
N GLY A 145 14.36 15.56 -13.12
CA GLY A 145 15.39 16.48 -13.56
C GLY A 145 16.74 15.81 -13.83
N HIS A 146 17.08 14.75 -13.09
CA HIS A 146 18.25 13.93 -13.35
C HIS A 146 18.13 13.20 -14.68
N LEU A 147 16.99 12.55 -14.96
CA LEU A 147 16.74 11.90 -16.26
C LEU A 147 16.86 12.88 -17.44
N ARG A 148 16.24 14.07 -17.35
CA ARG A 148 16.36 15.10 -18.40
C ARG A 148 17.80 15.61 -18.59
N ARG A 149 18.56 15.78 -17.50
CA ARG A 149 19.98 16.19 -17.59
C ARG A 149 20.83 15.11 -18.25
N ARG A 150 20.59 13.83 -17.93
CA ARG A 150 21.27 12.70 -18.58
C ARG A 150 20.91 12.60 -20.05
N ALA A 151 19.63 12.75 -20.42
CA ALA A 151 19.22 12.79 -21.83
C ALA A 151 19.93 13.91 -22.61
N ARG A 152 20.03 15.11 -22.03
CA ARG A 152 20.77 16.22 -22.65
C ARG A 152 22.25 15.90 -22.83
N LYS A 153 22.89 15.31 -21.82
CA LYS A 153 24.33 15.02 -21.80
C LYS A 153 24.71 13.87 -22.75
N LEU A 154 23.92 12.80 -22.75
CA LEU A 154 24.26 11.54 -23.43
C LEU A 154 23.77 11.49 -24.88
N ILE A 155 22.59 12.06 -25.15
CA ILE A 155 21.91 11.95 -26.45
C ILE A 155 21.44 13.30 -27.01
N GLY A 156 21.86 14.43 -26.41
CA GLY A 156 21.64 15.78 -26.95
C GLY A 156 20.21 16.34 -26.81
N LEU A 157 19.28 15.60 -26.19
CA LEU A 157 17.86 16.00 -26.13
C LEU A 157 17.59 17.09 -25.09
N ARG A 158 17.11 18.26 -25.53
CA ARG A 158 16.86 19.43 -24.65
C ARG A 158 15.42 19.54 -24.16
N ASP A 159 14.45 19.27 -25.02
CA ASP A 159 13.01 19.38 -24.75
C ASP A 159 12.37 18.01 -24.49
N SER A 160 12.82 17.41 -23.39
CA SER A 160 12.40 16.07 -22.99
C SER A 160 11.59 16.10 -21.69
N GLN A 161 10.65 15.18 -21.55
CA GLN A 161 9.85 14.99 -20.35
C GLN A 161 9.91 13.53 -19.87
N SER A 162 9.65 13.31 -18.59
CA SER A 162 9.56 11.96 -18.03
C SER A 162 8.48 11.94 -16.95
N GLY A 163 8.18 10.76 -16.42
CA GLY A 163 7.12 10.57 -15.45
C GLY A 163 7.45 9.49 -14.45
N ALA A 164 6.74 9.54 -13.32
CA ALA A 164 6.92 8.57 -12.25
C ALA A 164 5.65 8.39 -11.42
N VAL A 165 5.57 7.27 -10.72
CA VAL A 165 4.56 6.99 -9.71
C VAL A 165 5.27 6.69 -8.39
N THR A 166 4.95 7.45 -7.34
CA THR A 166 5.54 7.28 -6.01
C THR A 166 4.57 6.65 -5.05
N PHE A 167 5.01 5.61 -4.34
CA PHE A 167 4.37 5.04 -3.17
C PHE A 167 5.04 5.59 -1.91
N ILE A 168 4.26 6.25 -1.07
CA ILE A 168 4.67 6.72 0.25
C ILE A 168 4.43 5.58 1.23
N GLN A 169 5.51 4.87 1.54
CA GLN A 169 5.47 3.78 2.49
C GLN A 169 5.64 4.32 3.91
N ARG A 170 4.89 3.78 4.87
CA ARG A 170 4.91 4.24 6.28
C ARG A 170 5.43 3.21 7.27
N PHE A 171 5.85 2.04 6.82
CA PHE A 171 6.23 0.93 7.69
C PHE A 171 7.55 0.30 7.25
N GLY A 172 8.34 -0.13 8.22
CA GLY A 172 9.50 -0.99 8.03
C GLY A 172 9.11 -2.46 8.13
N ASP A 173 10.09 -3.33 7.89
CA ASP A 173 9.87 -4.78 7.90
C ASP A 173 9.53 -5.32 9.30
N ALA A 174 9.90 -4.61 10.36
CA ALA A 174 9.57 -4.91 11.75
C ALA A 174 8.31 -4.16 12.25
N LEU A 175 7.41 -3.75 11.34
CA LEU A 175 6.20 -2.97 11.64
C LEU A 175 6.44 -1.62 12.35
N ASN A 176 7.68 -1.15 12.38
CA ASN A 176 8.01 0.18 12.87
C ASN A 176 7.56 1.26 11.89
N CYS A 177 7.16 2.42 12.39
CA CYS A 177 6.87 3.58 11.55
C CYS A 177 8.15 3.98 10.81
N ASN A 178 8.06 4.03 9.48
CA ASN A 178 9.18 4.28 8.61
C ASN A 178 8.67 4.96 7.32
N VAL A 179 8.61 6.28 7.33
CA VAL A 179 8.20 7.04 6.14
C VAL A 179 9.33 7.08 5.12
N HIS A 180 9.12 6.46 3.97
CA HIS A 180 10.08 6.41 2.85
C HIS A 180 9.33 6.33 1.51
N PHE A 181 10.03 6.62 0.42
CA PHE A 181 9.43 6.72 -0.90
C PHE A 181 9.94 5.63 -1.82
N HIS A 182 9.02 4.91 -2.46
CA HIS A 182 9.30 4.06 -3.61
C HIS A 182 8.78 4.76 -4.87
N THR A 183 9.67 5.35 -5.65
CA THR A 183 9.36 6.06 -6.90
C THR A 183 9.68 5.18 -8.10
N LEU A 184 8.65 4.74 -8.82
CA LEU A 184 8.77 4.00 -10.06
C LEU A 184 8.78 5.02 -11.21
N ALA A 185 9.96 5.30 -11.75
CA ALA A 185 10.16 6.26 -12.84
C ALA A 185 10.40 5.54 -14.17
N LEU A 186 9.95 6.15 -15.27
CA LEU A 186 10.34 5.69 -16.60
C LEU A 186 11.88 5.77 -16.71
N ASP A 187 12.54 4.73 -17.19
CA ASP A 187 14.01 4.65 -17.27
C ASP A 187 14.53 5.34 -18.55
N GLY A 188 14.05 6.57 -18.75
CA GLY A 188 14.26 7.33 -19.97
C GLY A 188 13.37 8.57 -20.02
N VAL A 189 13.31 9.17 -21.21
CA VAL A 189 12.56 10.40 -21.46
C VAL A 189 11.76 10.31 -22.74
N TYR A 190 10.66 11.05 -22.81
CA TYR A 190 9.92 11.31 -24.04
C TYR A 190 10.33 12.65 -24.63
N THR A 191 10.35 12.75 -25.95
CA THR A 191 10.46 14.01 -26.69
C THR A 191 9.22 14.28 -27.50
N HIS A 192 8.98 15.56 -27.77
CA HIS A 192 7.93 15.98 -28.68
C HIS A 192 8.45 15.96 -30.11
N THR A 193 7.68 15.39 -31.02
CA THR A 193 7.84 15.54 -32.47
C THR A 193 6.62 16.28 -32.97
N GLU A 194 6.82 17.37 -33.74
CA GLU A 194 5.70 18.15 -34.28
C GLU A 194 4.76 17.21 -35.07
N ASN A 195 3.49 17.15 -34.63
CA ASN A 195 2.41 16.33 -35.20
C ASN A 195 2.50 14.80 -35.07
N GLN A 196 3.33 14.27 -34.15
CA GLN A 196 3.43 12.81 -33.95
C GLN A 196 3.28 12.40 -32.47
N THR A 197 3.05 11.11 -32.26
CA THR A 197 3.05 10.47 -30.94
C THR A 197 4.41 10.69 -30.27
N PRO A 198 4.47 11.08 -28.98
CA PRO A 198 5.74 11.27 -28.28
C PRO A 198 6.64 10.04 -28.38
N GLU A 199 7.90 10.25 -28.75
CA GLU A 199 8.89 9.17 -28.88
C GLU A 199 9.64 8.95 -27.57
N PHE A 200 9.84 7.70 -27.18
CA PHE A 200 10.59 7.33 -25.98
C PHE A 200 12.06 7.05 -26.28
N HIS A 201 12.93 7.68 -25.50
CA HIS A 201 14.38 7.52 -25.54
C HIS A 201 14.84 6.86 -24.23
N GLU A 202 15.23 5.60 -24.31
CA GLU A 202 15.80 4.85 -23.18
C GLU A 202 17.17 5.44 -22.81
N LEU A 203 17.45 5.51 -21.50
CA LEU A 203 18.75 5.95 -20.99
C LEU A 203 19.51 4.76 -20.40
N PRO A 204 20.86 4.74 -20.53
CA PRO A 204 21.65 3.74 -19.82
C PRO A 204 21.45 3.89 -18.32
N ALA A 205 21.66 2.82 -17.57
CA ALA A 205 21.55 2.87 -16.12
C ALA A 205 22.52 3.92 -15.52
N PRO A 206 22.17 4.55 -14.38
CA PRO A 206 23.09 5.48 -13.71
C PRO A 206 24.29 4.74 -13.14
N GLU A 207 25.45 5.38 -13.18
CA GLU A 207 26.65 4.90 -12.50
C GLU A 207 26.62 5.23 -10.99
N ASP A 208 27.46 4.56 -10.20
CA ASP A 208 27.43 4.69 -8.73
C ASP A 208 27.79 6.10 -8.25
N ASP A 209 28.74 6.75 -8.93
CA ASP A 209 29.11 8.15 -8.69
C ASP A 209 27.96 9.11 -9.00
N GLU A 210 27.21 8.89 -10.07
CA GLU A 210 26.00 9.64 -10.40
C GLU A 210 24.95 9.52 -9.27
N ILE A 211 24.85 8.36 -8.61
CA ILE A 211 23.94 8.16 -7.47
C ILE A 211 24.42 8.88 -6.21
N VAL A 212 25.74 8.94 -5.96
CA VAL A 212 26.31 9.73 -4.86
C VAL A 212 26.05 11.22 -5.07
N GLU A 213 26.31 11.75 -6.26
CA GLU A 213 26.03 13.14 -6.61
C GLU A 213 24.54 13.45 -6.48
N PHE A 214 23.68 12.58 -7.03
CA PHE A 214 22.23 12.71 -6.95
C PHE A 214 21.74 12.77 -5.50
N THR A 215 22.24 11.87 -4.64
CA THR A 215 21.87 11.80 -3.22
C THR A 215 22.30 13.07 -2.48
N THR A 216 23.48 13.59 -2.79
CA THR A 216 23.99 14.87 -2.26
C THR A 216 23.08 16.03 -2.66
N VAL A 217 22.67 16.12 -3.93
CA VAL A 217 21.74 17.16 -4.41
C VAL A 217 20.39 17.06 -3.71
N VAL A 218 19.83 15.86 -3.56
CA VAL A 218 18.56 15.63 -2.86
C VAL A 218 18.67 16.06 -1.40
N GLY A 219 19.70 15.62 -0.68
CA GLY A 219 19.92 16.00 0.71
C GLY A 219 20.07 17.50 0.91
N THR A 220 20.80 18.18 0.03
CA THR A 220 20.95 19.65 0.07
C THR A 220 19.63 20.38 -0.19
N ARG A 221 18.85 19.96 -1.19
CA ARG A 221 17.54 20.57 -1.47
C ARG A 221 16.52 20.33 -0.35
N ILE A 222 16.53 19.15 0.27
CA ILE A 222 15.66 18.87 1.42
C ILE A 222 16.07 19.73 2.62
N ARG A 223 17.37 19.88 2.91
CA ARG A 223 17.83 20.79 3.97
C ARG A 223 17.43 22.24 3.71
N SER A 224 17.56 22.71 2.47
CA SER A 224 17.10 24.04 2.08
C SER A 224 15.59 24.20 2.29
N LEU A 225 14.77 23.22 1.89
CA LEU A 225 13.33 23.21 2.17
C LEU A 225 13.03 23.31 3.67
N LEU A 226 13.75 22.54 4.50
CA LEU A 226 13.59 22.56 5.95
C LEU A 226 13.92 23.93 6.53
N ASN A 227 15.04 24.54 6.11
CA ASN A 227 15.44 25.88 6.54
C ASN A 227 14.40 26.94 6.14
N CYS A 228 13.92 26.90 4.89
CA CYS A 228 12.87 27.82 4.42
C CYS A 228 11.52 27.62 5.13
N SER A 229 11.32 26.47 5.78
CA SER A 229 10.11 26.15 6.53
C SER A 229 10.27 26.35 8.04
N GLY A 230 11.38 26.94 8.51
CA GLY A 230 11.67 27.13 9.94
C GLY A 230 12.01 25.83 10.70
N LEU A 231 12.32 24.74 9.99
CA LEU A 231 12.60 23.41 10.56
C LEU A 231 14.09 23.01 10.44
N GLY A 232 14.96 23.98 10.19
CA GLY A 232 16.40 23.80 9.95
C GLY A 232 17.21 23.43 11.19
N ALA A 233 18.36 22.78 10.98
CA ALA A 233 19.31 22.48 12.05
C ALA A 233 20.02 23.78 12.49
N GLY A 234 19.74 24.26 13.71
CA GLY A 234 20.35 25.46 14.28
C GLY A 234 19.36 26.56 14.67
N GLN A 235 18.10 26.46 14.26
CA GLN A 235 17.01 27.26 14.83
C GLN A 235 16.34 26.44 15.93
N GLN A 236 16.93 26.45 17.12
CA GLN A 236 16.18 26.19 18.35
C GLN A 236 15.34 27.44 18.63
N SER A 237 14.30 27.68 17.83
CA SER A 237 13.23 28.57 18.27
C SER A 237 12.37 27.78 19.26
N GLU A 238 11.79 28.47 20.23
CA GLU A 238 10.85 27.97 21.24
C GLU A 238 9.56 27.34 20.66
N ASP A 239 9.48 27.15 19.33
CA ASP A 239 8.49 26.30 18.67
C ASP A 239 8.88 24.82 18.84
N GLU A 240 8.67 24.34 20.07
CA GLU A 240 8.63 22.93 20.44
C GLU A 240 7.88 22.09 19.40
N ASP A 241 8.35 20.86 19.15
CA ASP A 241 7.72 19.86 18.30
C ASP A 241 6.18 19.95 18.30
N SER A 242 5.59 20.56 17.26
CA SER A 242 4.16 20.91 17.25
C SER A 242 3.27 19.68 17.43
N LEU A 243 3.72 18.52 16.95
CA LEU A 243 3.04 17.26 17.20
C LEU A 243 3.07 16.88 18.67
N SER A 244 4.21 17.02 19.36
CA SER A 244 4.30 16.75 20.80
C SER A 244 3.42 17.67 21.63
N ARG A 245 3.21 18.91 21.18
CA ARG A 245 2.31 19.86 21.84
C ARG A 245 0.84 19.55 21.55
N ASP A 246 0.49 19.36 20.28
CA ASP A 246 -0.90 19.27 19.83
C ASP A 246 -1.48 17.85 20.03
N ASP A 247 -0.65 16.80 19.95
CA ASP A 247 -1.01 15.40 20.15
C ASP A 247 0.17 14.59 20.77
N PRO A 248 0.41 14.75 22.09
CA PRO A 248 1.50 14.07 22.79
C PRO A 248 1.38 12.53 22.75
N GLY A 249 0.17 12.00 22.57
CA GLY A 249 -0.07 10.57 22.42
C GLY A 249 0.54 10.03 21.12
N MET A 250 0.16 10.61 19.99
CA MET A 250 0.70 10.21 18.69
C MET A 250 2.20 10.51 18.58
N ALA A 251 2.67 11.64 19.13
CA ALA A 251 4.09 11.96 19.22
C ALA A 251 4.89 10.82 19.86
N ALA A 252 4.45 10.35 21.04
CA ALA A 252 5.09 9.26 21.75
C ALA A 252 5.08 7.95 20.95
N LEU A 253 3.96 7.62 20.30
CA LEU A 253 3.84 6.42 19.46
C LEU A 253 4.81 6.46 18.27
N TYR A 254 4.86 7.57 17.52
CA TYR A 254 5.77 7.72 16.39
C TYR A 254 7.24 7.67 16.82
N ALA A 255 7.60 8.42 17.87
CA ALA A 255 8.96 8.51 18.35
C ALA A 255 9.49 7.15 18.87
N SER A 256 8.65 6.39 19.57
CA SER A 256 8.99 5.03 20.00
C SER A 256 9.05 4.06 18.83
N SER A 257 8.07 4.12 17.92
CA SER A 257 8.01 3.24 16.75
C SER A 257 9.24 3.41 15.86
N ILE A 258 9.61 4.64 15.47
CA ILE A 258 10.78 4.93 14.62
C ILE A 258 12.09 4.46 15.24
N ARG A 259 12.25 4.62 16.56
CA ARG A 259 13.46 4.21 17.29
C ARG A 259 13.50 2.71 17.62
N GLY A 260 12.48 1.95 17.22
CA GLY A 260 12.37 0.52 17.55
C GLY A 260 12.20 0.26 19.05
N LYS A 261 11.53 1.19 19.75
CA LYS A 261 11.20 1.10 21.18
C LYS A 261 9.74 0.74 21.39
N ILE A 262 9.45 0.16 22.55
CA ILE A 262 8.10 -0.16 23.04
C ILE A 262 7.44 1.13 23.49
N ALA A 263 6.21 1.37 23.04
CA ALA A 263 5.53 2.65 23.26
C ALA A 263 4.56 2.65 24.45
N VAL A 264 4.07 1.47 24.86
CA VAL A 264 3.02 1.30 25.88
C VAL A 264 3.30 0.08 26.75
N GLY A 265 2.62 -0.06 27.88
CA GLY A 265 2.82 -1.15 28.83
C GLY A 265 3.98 -0.91 29.81
N SER A 266 4.31 -1.95 30.59
CA SER A 266 5.36 -1.95 31.62
C SER A 266 6.77 -1.82 31.04
N ASN A 267 6.98 -2.32 29.81
CA ASN A 267 8.26 -2.29 29.12
C ASN A 267 8.46 -1.02 28.26
N MET A 268 7.73 0.07 28.55
CA MET A 268 7.84 1.33 27.79
C MET A 268 9.28 1.84 27.75
N GLY A 269 9.75 2.27 26.57
CA GLY A 269 11.06 2.89 26.39
C GLY A 269 12.21 1.90 26.15
N TYR A 270 12.03 0.62 26.50
CA TYR A 270 12.94 -0.46 26.12
C TYR A 270 12.87 -0.75 24.62
N ARG A 271 13.93 -1.36 24.08
CA ARG A 271 13.93 -1.80 22.67
C ARG A 271 13.04 -3.01 22.50
N VAL A 272 12.36 -3.07 21.35
CA VAL A 272 11.61 -4.26 20.94
C VAL A 272 12.58 -5.45 20.88
N ALA A 273 12.20 -6.55 21.53
CA ALA A 273 13.00 -7.77 21.55
C ALA A 273 13.17 -8.34 20.14
N ARG A 274 14.39 -8.82 19.85
CA ARG A 274 14.81 -9.33 18.54
C ARG A 274 15.25 -10.77 18.70
N LEU A 275 14.91 -11.60 17.72
CA LEU A 275 15.34 -12.99 17.63
C LEU A 275 16.20 -13.19 16.39
N GLY A 276 17.26 -13.97 16.50
CA GLY A 276 18.15 -14.35 15.40
C GLY A 276 19.57 -14.59 15.90
N ASP A 277 20.34 -15.31 15.10
CA ASP A 277 21.75 -15.61 15.38
C ASP A 277 22.53 -14.30 15.27
N GLN A 278 22.92 -13.69 16.40
CA GLN A 278 23.68 -12.44 16.38
C GLN A 278 25.02 -12.72 15.70
N ILE A 279 25.18 -12.19 14.48
CA ILE A 279 26.47 -12.17 13.80
C ILE A 279 27.21 -10.93 14.32
N ASP A 280 28.41 -11.12 14.86
CA ASP A 280 29.25 -10.02 15.35
C ASP A 280 29.44 -8.96 14.26
N GLY A 281 29.14 -7.72 14.61
CA GLY A 281 29.03 -6.60 13.67
C GLY A 281 30.36 -6.10 13.10
N ASP A 282 31.49 -6.60 13.60
CA ASP A 282 32.84 -6.12 13.26
C ASP A 282 33.36 -6.68 11.92
N THR A 283 32.64 -7.59 11.27
CA THR A 283 33.04 -8.19 9.96
C THR A 283 32.14 -7.81 8.80
N LEU A 284 31.20 -6.88 8.98
CA LEU A 284 30.30 -6.45 7.90
C LEU A 284 30.82 -5.20 7.22
N ASP A 285 31.85 -5.38 6.39
CA ASP A 285 32.20 -4.41 5.36
C ASP A 285 30.94 -3.94 4.66
N VAL A 286 30.82 -2.61 4.52
CA VAL A 286 29.73 -1.94 3.80
C VAL A 286 29.87 -2.30 2.32
N LEU A 287 29.45 -3.51 1.95
CA LEU A 287 29.22 -3.84 0.54
C LEU A 287 28.10 -2.90 0.08
N GLN A 288 28.52 -1.82 -0.59
CA GLN A 288 27.64 -0.90 -1.28
C GLN A 288 26.91 -1.74 -2.32
N SER A 289 25.59 -1.87 -2.16
CA SER A 289 24.79 -2.43 -3.23
C SER A 289 24.99 -1.54 -4.47
N PRO A 290 25.08 -2.10 -5.68
CA PRO A 290 25.19 -1.28 -6.88
C PRO A 290 24.08 -0.22 -6.91
N ARG A 291 24.41 0.98 -7.35
CA ARG A 291 23.51 2.14 -7.48
C ARG A 291 22.81 2.49 -6.17
N CYS A 292 23.58 2.47 -5.09
CA CYS A 292 23.16 2.83 -3.75
C CYS A 292 24.14 3.83 -3.13
N ALA A 293 23.63 4.94 -2.62
CA ALA A 293 24.44 5.90 -1.87
C ALA A 293 23.76 6.30 -0.57
N THR A 294 24.57 6.57 0.45
CA THR A 294 24.13 7.17 1.72
C THR A 294 24.93 8.44 1.97
N VAL A 295 24.26 9.59 2.06
CA VAL A 295 24.88 10.91 2.27
C VAL A 295 24.09 11.65 3.34
N ASN A 296 24.74 12.08 4.42
CA ASN A 296 24.13 12.86 5.51
C ASN A 296 22.81 12.24 6.07
N GLY A 297 22.77 10.92 6.19
CA GLY A 297 21.61 10.16 6.69
C GLY A 297 20.46 9.98 5.68
N PHE A 298 20.59 10.52 4.47
CA PHE A 298 19.72 10.18 3.33
C PHE A 298 20.31 8.98 2.59
N SER A 299 19.47 8.03 2.18
CA SER A 299 19.90 6.89 1.38
C SER A 299 19.02 6.73 0.16
N VAL A 300 19.65 6.59 -1.01
CA VAL A 300 18.98 6.37 -2.31
C VAL A 300 19.42 5.03 -2.88
N HIS A 301 18.44 4.21 -3.31
CA HIS A 301 18.69 2.99 -4.08
C HIS A 301 18.01 3.10 -5.46
N ALA A 302 18.77 2.84 -6.53
CA ALA A 302 18.28 2.94 -7.91
C ALA A 302 18.61 1.71 -8.78
N ASN A 303 18.95 0.57 -8.17
CA ASN A 303 19.46 -0.59 -8.92
C ASN A 303 18.39 -1.38 -9.66
N VAL A 304 17.15 -1.42 -9.14
CA VAL A 304 16.09 -2.25 -9.69
C VAL A 304 15.52 -1.58 -10.94
N SER A 305 15.84 -2.13 -12.12
CA SER A 305 15.24 -1.76 -13.40
C SER A 305 14.51 -2.95 -14.02
N ILE A 306 13.37 -2.66 -14.65
CA ILE A 306 12.50 -3.62 -15.31
C ILE A 306 12.46 -3.27 -16.81
N PRO A 307 12.80 -4.18 -17.72
CA PRO A 307 12.73 -3.93 -19.15
C PRO A 307 11.27 -3.77 -19.62
N ALA A 308 11.08 -3.08 -20.75
CA ALA A 308 9.77 -2.69 -21.27
C ALA A 308 8.76 -3.85 -21.42
N TYR A 309 9.24 -5.00 -21.91
CA TYR A 309 8.44 -6.17 -22.23
C TYR A 309 8.10 -7.05 -21.02
N ASP A 310 8.81 -6.92 -19.89
CA ASP A 310 8.56 -7.73 -18.68
C ASP A 310 7.47 -7.12 -17.80
N ARG A 311 6.25 -7.11 -18.36
CA ARG A 311 5.04 -6.57 -17.70
C ARG A 311 4.71 -7.31 -16.40
N MET A 312 5.00 -8.61 -16.35
CA MET A 312 4.76 -9.44 -15.16
C MET A 312 5.69 -9.02 -14.02
N ARG A 313 6.98 -8.78 -14.27
CA ARG A 313 7.90 -8.30 -13.24
C ARG A 313 7.60 -6.86 -12.84
N LEU A 314 7.13 -6.01 -13.76
CA LEU A 314 6.63 -4.68 -13.43
C LEU A 314 5.41 -4.75 -12.50
N GLU A 315 4.47 -5.66 -12.76
CA GLU A 315 3.31 -5.87 -11.88
C GLU A 315 3.74 -6.34 -10.49
N ARG A 316 4.70 -7.29 -10.41
CA ARG A 316 5.27 -7.74 -9.12
C ARG A 316 5.94 -6.59 -8.36
N LEU A 317 6.65 -5.70 -9.05
CA LEU A 317 7.25 -4.51 -8.45
C LEU A 317 6.20 -3.52 -7.94
N CYS A 318 5.13 -3.29 -8.71
CA CYS A 318 4.00 -2.47 -8.27
C CYS A 318 3.30 -3.07 -7.05
N ARG A 319 3.07 -4.40 -7.02
CA ARG A 319 2.53 -5.10 -5.85
C ARG A 319 3.45 -4.96 -4.64
N TYR A 320 4.76 -5.13 -4.83
CA TYR A 320 5.76 -4.94 -3.77
C TYR A 320 5.69 -3.54 -3.15
N ALA A 321 5.53 -2.49 -3.96
CA ALA A 321 5.45 -1.11 -3.50
C ALA A 321 4.07 -0.77 -2.87
N ALA A 322 2.98 -1.39 -3.36
CA ALA A 322 1.61 -1.17 -2.89
C ALA A 322 1.19 -2.06 -1.71
N ARG A 323 2.10 -2.88 -1.17
CA ARG A 323 1.78 -3.93 -0.19
C ARG A 323 1.25 -3.36 1.14
N PRO A 324 0.35 -4.07 1.84
CA PRO A 324 -0.02 -3.73 3.22
C PRO A 324 1.16 -3.89 4.18
N ALA A 325 1.02 -3.27 5.37
CA ALA A 325 2.01 -3.35 6.43
C ALA A 325 2.16 -4.76 7.02
N VAL A 326 1.02 -5.40 7.31
CA VAL A 326 0.98 -6.70 7.96
C VAL A 326 0.77 -7.80 6.93
N ALA A 327 1.64 -8.81 6.98
CA ALA A 327 1.44 -10.08 6.33
C ALA A 327 1.08 -11.13 7.39
N THR A 328 -0.12 -11.69 7.32
CA THR A 328 -0.64 -12.62 8.34
C THR A 328 0.26 -13.84 8.53
N GLU A 329 0.82 -14.36 7.45
CA GLU A 329 1.77 -15.51 7.46
C GLU A 329 3.07 -15.27 8.24
N ARG A 330 3.39 -14.01 8.56
CA ARG A 330 4.58 -13.63 9.31
C ARG A 330 4.31 -13.41 10.79
N LEU A 331 3.04 -13.39 11.21
CA LEU A 331 2.62 -13.20 12.60
C LEU A 331 2.26 -14.55 13.21
N SER A 332 2.90 -14.89 14.33
CA SER A 332 2.62 -16.09 15.11
C SER A 332 2.57 -15.75 16.60
N GLU A 333 1.89 -16.59 17.38
CA GLU A 333 1.82 -16.47 18.83
C GLU A 333 2.87 -17.40 19.48
N LEU A 334 3.48 -16.92 20.57
CA LEU A 334 4.39 -17.67 21.41
C LEU A 334 3.61 -18.28 22.60
N PRO A 335 4.13 -19.35 23.25
CA PRO A 335 3.44 -20.01 24.36
C PRO A 335 3.10 -19.11 25.55
N ASP A 336 3.83 -18.00 25.72
CA ASP A 336 3.62 -17.02 26.78
C ASP A 336 2.65 -15.88 26.39
N GLY A 337 1.95 -16.01 25.26
CA GLY A 337 1.00 -15.03 24.75
C GLY A 337 1.64 -13.81 24.05
N ARG A 338 2.97 -13.76 23.94
CA ARG A 338 3.64 -12.75 23.11
C ARG A 338 3.51 -13.09 21.63
N LEU A 339 3.73 -12.08 20.78
CA LEU A 339 3.57 -12.18 19.35
C LEU A 339 4.93 -12.11 18.67
N LEU A 340 5.27 -13.15 17.91
CA LEU A 340 6.45 -13.15 17.05
C LEU A 340 6.04 -12.66 15.66
N TYR A 341 6.76 -11.66 15.15
CA TYR A 341 6.65 -11.21 13.78
C TYR A 341 7.96 -11.47 13.03
N ARG A 342 7.94 -12.43 12.11
CA ARG A 342 9.10 -12.79 11.28
C ARG A 342 9.43 -11.66 10.33
N LEU A 343 10.70 -11.39 10.08
CA LEU A 343 11.18 -10.46 9.06
C LEU A 343 11.10 -11.12 7.67
N LYS A 344 10.92 -10.32 6.61
CA LYS A 344 10.89 -10.81 5.22
C LYS A 344 12.25 -11.40 4.84
N ARG A 345 13.32 -10.77 5.33
CA ARG A 345 14.71 -11.24 5.20
C ARG A 345 15.40 -10.98 6.53
N PRO A 346 16.27 -11.89 6.99
CA PRO A 346 17.14 -11.59 8.11
C PRO A 346 17.90 -10.29 7.86
N TRP A 347 18.02 -9.46 8.89
CA TRP A 347 18.88 -8.30 8.88
C TRP A 347 20.35 -8.74 8.87
N ARG A 348 21.24 -7.80 8.57
CA ARG A 348 22.69 -8.08 8.48
C ARG A 348 23.25 -8.64 9.79
N ASN A 349 22.73 -8.22 10.93
CA ASN A 349 23.09 -8.74 12.25
C ASN A 349 22.40 -10.07 12.60
N GLY A 350 21.90 -10.80 11.60
CA GLY A 350 21.21 -12.08 11.73
C GLY A 350 19.82 -12.04 12.39
N THR A 351 19.34 -10.88 12.83
CA THR A 351 17.97 -10.74 13.35
C THR A 351 16.95 -11.17 12.29
N SER A 352 16.12 -12.15 12.59
CA SER A 352 15.14 -12.76 11.69
C SER A 352 13.68 -12.58 12.14
N ALA A 353 13.45 -12.16 13.38
CA ALA A 353 12.13 -11.83 13.90
C ALA A 353 12.18 -10.77 15.01
N VAL A 354 11.02 -10.18 15.29
CA VAL A 354 10.79 -9.28 16.43
C VAL A 354 9.64 -9.80 17.29
N ILE A 355 9.67 -9.52 18.59
CA ILE A 355 8.65 -9.99 19.54
C ILE A 355 7.92 -8.79 20.13
N PHE A 356 6.60 -8.86 20.14
CA PHE A 356 5.70 -7.85 20.69
C PHE A 356 4.87 -8.40 21.83
N GLU A 357 4.61 -7.57 22.83
CA GLU A 357 3.40 -7.74 23.64
C GLU A 357 2.17 -7.36 22.79
N PRO A 358 0.98 -7.95 23.04
CA PRO A 358 -0.23 -7.62 22.30
C PRO A 358 -0.54 -6.11 22.26
N GLN A 359 -0.35 -5.41 23.38
CA GLN A 359 -0.54 -3.96 23.49
C GLN A 359 0.51 -3.17 22.68
N ASP A 360 1.76 -3.64 22.61
CA ASP A 360 2.79 -2.99 21.77
C ASP A 360 2.47 -3.15 20.29
N LEU A 361 1.92 -4.29 19.86
CA LEU A 361 1.46 -4.45 18.47
C LEU A 361 0.39 -3.40 18.13
N LEU A 362 -0.61 -3.17 18.99
CA LEU A 362 -1.63 -2.13 18.76
C LEU A 362 -0.98 -0.74 18.65
N ALA A 363 -0.02 -0.42 19.51
CA ALA A 363 0.73 0.84 19.43
C ALA A 363 1.53 0.98 18.12
N LYS A 364 2.14 -0.11 17.62
CA LYS A 364 2.78 -0.12 16.29
C LYS A 364 1.76 0.18 15.20
N LEU A 365 0.65 -0.56 15.15
CA LEU A 365 -0.39 -0.43 14.13
C LEU A 365 -0.99 0.98 14.11
N ALA A 366 -1.23 1.58 15.28
CA ALA A 366 -1.70 2.96 15.43
C ALA A 366 -0.73 3.96 14.78
N ALA A 367 0.58 3.81 15.01
CA ALA A 367 1.61 4.66 14.41
C ALA A 367 1.75 4.49 12.88
N LEU A 368 1.15 3.46 12.27
CA LEU A 368 1.18 3.29 10.82
C LEU A 368 0.02 4.01 10.12
N VAL A 369 -1.07 4.33 10.83
CA VAL A 369 -2.26 4.95 10.26
C VAL A 369 -1.93 6.37 9.75
N PRO A 370 -2.06 6.66 8.44
CA PRO A 370 -1.82 7.99 7.92
C PRO A 370 -2.94 8.94 8.33
N ALA A 371 -2.60 10.22 8.43
CA ALA A 371 -3.58 11.27 8.59
C ALA A 371 -4.72 11.17 7.53
N PRO A 372 -5.94 11.61 7.87
CA PRO A 372 -7.05 11.63 6.92
C PRO A 372 -6.70 12.37 5.61
N ARG A 373 -7.29 11.93 4.50
CA ARG A 373 -7.18 12.58 3.17
C ARG A 373 -5.77 12.63 2.56
N VAL A 374 -4.75 12.08 3.22
CA VAL A 374 -3.41 11.93 2.62
C VAL A 374 -3.42 10.82 1.57
N HIS A 375 -3.06 11.17 0.33
CA HIS A 375 -2.81 10.20 -0.74
C HIS A 375 -1.40 9.60 -0.61
N LEU A 376 -1.34 8.28 -0.47
CA LEU A 376 -0.08 7.51 -0.37
C LEU A 376 0.47 7.07 -1.73
N VAL A 377 -0.28 7.24 -2.82
CA VAL A 377 0.20 7.05 -4.20
C VAL A 377 0.11 8.38 -4.91
N ARG A 378 1.21 8.83 -5.51
CA ARG A 378 1.34 10.13 -6.18
C ARG A 378 1.88 9.94 -7.59
N PHE A 379 1.33 10.67 -8.53
CA PHE A 379 1.74 10.64 -9.93
C PHE A 379 2.51 11.93 -10.26
N HIS A 380 3.58 11.80 -11.05
CA HIS A 380 4.50 12.88 -11.35
C HIS A 380 4.82 12.97 -12.85
N GLY A 381 5.13 14.19 -13.31
CA GLY A 381 5.51 14.46 -14.70
C GLY A 381 4.42 14.05 -15.68
N ILE A 382 4.80 13.44 -16.80
CA ILE A 382 3.87 13.04 -17.87
C ILE A 382 2.92 11.90 -17.47
N LEU A 383 3.18 11.22 -16.34
CA LEU A 383 2.25 10.27 -15.76
C LEU A 383 1.24 10.94 -14.81
N GLY A 384 1.27 12.26 -14.62
CA GLY A 384 0.26 12.98 -13.86
C GLY A 384 -1.13 12.91 -14.52
N PRO A 385 -2.25 12.77 -13.78
CA PRO A 385 -3.60 12.66 -14.36
C PRO A 385 -3.99 13.80 -15.30
N ALA A 386 -3.49 15.01 -15.07
CA ALA A 386 -3.75 16.20 -15.87
C ALA A 386 -2.60 16.55 -16.84
N ALA A 387 -1.61 15.68 -17.02
CA ALA A 387 -0.50 15.95 -17.93
C ALA A 387 -0.95 15.84 -19.39
N ALA A 388 -0.65 16.85 -20.20
CA ALA A 388 -1.09 16.94 -21.59
C ALA A 388 -0.65 15.74 -22.44
N TRP A 389 0.54 15.20 -22.20
CA TRP A 389 1.08 14.07 -22.97
C TRP A 389 0.55 12.71 -22.50
N ARG A 390 -0.10 12.65 -21.33
CA ARG A 390 -0.56 11.38 -20.74
C ARG A 390 -1.46 10.58 -21.71
N PRO A 391 -2.49 11.15 -22.37
CA PRO A 391 -3.35 10.40 -23.27
C PRO A 391 -2.63 9.82 -24.49
N LEU A 392 -1.47 10.38 -24.86
CA LEU A 392 -0.69 9.98 -26.03
C LEU A 392 0.26 8.80 -25.73
N ILE A 393 0.64 8.61 -24.46
CA ILE A 393 1.66 7.64 -24.07
C ILE A 393 1.11 6.46 -23.24
N ILE A 394 -0.03 6.61 -22.56
CA ILE A 394 -0.56 5.51 -21.74
C ILE A 394 -1.14 4.41 -22.64
N PRO A 395 -1.07 3.14 -22.21
CA PRO A 395 -1.70 2.06 -22.98
C PRO A 395 -3.21 2.31 -23.14
N THR A 396 -3.73 2.14 -24.36
CA THR A 396 -5.17 2.16 -24.64
C THR A 396 -5.67 0.71 -24.70
N ALA A 397 -6.87 0.44 -24.15
CA ALA A 397 -7.43 -0.91 -24.03
C ALA A 397 -7.51 -1.72 -25.35
N ALA A 398 -7.49 -1.07 -26.52
CA ALA A 398 -7.46 -1.71 -27.83
C ALA A 398 -6.08 -2.26 -28.24
N ALA A 399 -4.99 -1.63 -27.79
CA ALA A 399 -3.63 -2.04 -28.16
C ALA A 399 -3.18 -3.34 -27.45
N SER A 400 -3.83 -3.72 -26.34
CA SER A 400 -3.51 -4.94 -25.60
C SER A 400 -3.99 -6.23 -26.27
N THR A 401 -4.92 -6.15 -27.23
CA THR A 401 -5.50 -7.31 -27.93
C THR A 401 -4.77 -7.69 -29.23
N GLU A 402 -4.10 -6.75 -29.90
CA GLU A 402 -3.43 -7.04 -31.18
C GLU A 402 -2.12 -7.82 -31.00
N SER A 403 -1.42 -7.65 -29.88
CA SER A 403 -0.18 -8.39 -29.62
C SER A 403 -0.38 -9.87 -29.24
N ALA A 404 -1.62 -10.29 -28.94
CA ALA A 404 -1.94 -11.68 -28.59
C ALA A 404 -2.57 -12.47 -29.75
N ALA A 405 -3.01 -11.80 -30.82
CA ALA A 405 -3.71 -12.41 -31.96
C ALA A 405 -2.78 -12.82 -33.13
N ALA A 406 -1.49 -12.49 -33.08
CA ALA A 406 -0.52 -12.93 -34.09
C ALA A 406 -0.03 -14.37 -33.83
N LYS A 407 -0.94 -15.34 -33.85
CA LYS A 407 -0.73 -16.78 -34.12
C LYS A 407 -2.03 -17.55 -33.85
N GLY A 408 -2.80 -17.80 -34.91
CA GLY A 408 -3.97 -18.68 -34.87
C GLY A 408 -4.79 -18.53 -36.14
N ASN A 409 -4.68 -19.51 -37.02
CA ASN A 409 -5.28 -19.51 -38.36
C ASN A 409 -6.79 -19.26 -38.35
N SER A 410 -7.16 -18.46 -39.35
CA SER A 410 -8.51 -18.22 -39.85
C SER A 410 -9.24 -19.52 -40.20
N ILE A 411 -10.51 -19.64 -39.79
CA ILE A 411 -11.52 -20.39 -40.51
C ILE A 411 -12.71 -19.46 -40.68
N VAL A 412 -13.03 -19.17 -41.94
CA VAL A 412 -14.14 -18.33 -42.39
C VAL A 412 -15.28 -19.23 -42.86
N LEU A 413 -16.52 -18.73 -42.71
CA LEU A 413 -17.70 -18.81 -43.60
C LEU A 413 -18.99 -19.36 -42.91
N PRO A 414 -20.21 -18.98 -43.37
CA PRO A 414 -20.65 -17.73 -44.02
C PRO A 414 -21.96 -17.14 -43.43
N GLU A 415 -22.35 -16.00 -44.02
CA GLU A 415 -23.47 -15.09 -43.72
C GLU A 415 -24.89 -15.68 -43.84
N SER A 416 -25.82 -15.08 -43.07
CA SER A 416 -27.17 -14.75 -43.57
C SER A 416 -27.83 -13.61 -42.75
N VAL A 417 -27.97 -12.43 -43.38
CA VAL A 417 -29.08 -11.44 -43.42
C VAL A 417 -30.37 -11.78 -42.61
N ASP A 418 -31.18 -10.88 -42.03
CA ASP A 418 -31.29 -9.41 -41.95
C ASP A 418 -32.37 -9.04 -40.89
N ALA A 419 -32.53 -7.74 -40.61
CA ALA A 419 -33.59 -7.03 -39.85
C ALA A 419 -33.25 -6.71 -38.38
N ALA A 420 -32.41 -5.71 -38.07
CA ALA A 420 -32.65 -4.27 -38.19
C ALA A 420 -33.89 -3.77 -37.41
N THR A 421 -33.67 -3.23 -36.21
CA THR A 421 -33.98 -1.84 -35.78
C THR A 421 -34.18 -1.75 -34.25
N ALA A 422 -33.08 -1.69 -33.48
CA ALA A 422 -33.08 -1.17 -32.10
C ALA A 422 -31.68 -0.78 -31.56
N GLU A 423 -30.62 -0.78 -32.38
CA GLU A 423 -29.23 -0.78 -31.86
C GLU A 423 -28.52 0.58 -31.79
N CYS A 424 -29.15 1.70 -32.16
CA CYS A 424 -28.41 2.97 -32.24
C CYS A 424 -28.25 3.77 -30.93
N ALA A 425 -28.73 3.27 -29.78
CA ALA A 425 -28.63 3.99 -28.50
C ALA A 425 -27.78 3.29 -27.42
N GLU A 426 -27.64 1.96 -27.45
CA GLU A 426 -26.98 1.21 -26.36
C GLU A 426 -25.47 1.00 -26.55
N GLN A 427 -24.97 1.03 -27.79
CA GLN A 427 -23.52 0.83 -28.05
C GLN A 427 -22.65 2.06 -27.75
N LYS A 428 -23.23 3.26 -27.62
CA LYS A 428 -22.47 4.48 -27.27
C LYS A 428 -22.16 4.61 -25.78
N SER A 429 -22.81 3.83 -24.90
CA SER A 429 -22.57 3.90 -23.44
C SER A 429 -21.57 2.85 -22.92
N ALA A 430 -21.31 1.77 -23.67
CA ALA A 430 -20.44 0.68 -23.23
C ALA A 430 -18.93 1.01 -23.21
N VAL A 431 -18.50 2.02 -23.98
CA VAL A 431 -17.09 2.51 -23.99
C VAL A 431 -16.91 3.67 -23.00
N GLN A 432 -17.76 3.76 -21.98
CA GLN A 432 -17.52 4.64 -20.85
C GLN A 432 -16.39 4.02 -20.00
N ARG A 433 -15.13 4.20 -20.45
CA ARG A 433 -13.87 3.75 -19.85
C ARG A 433 -14.05 3.45 -18.36
N CYS A 434 -14.39 2.21 -18.00
CA CYS A 434 -14.58 1.83 -16.60
C CYS A 434 -13.24 2.04 -15.92
N ARG A 435 -13.06 3.17 -15.21
CA ARG A 435 -11.73 3.61 -14.71
C ARG A 435 -11.08 2.58 -13.77
N ASN A 436 -11.89 1.75 -13.11
CA ASN A 436 -11.46 0.77 -12.12
C ASN A 436 -11.87 -0.65 -12.53
N TYR A 437 -11.08 -1.64 -12.13
CA TYR A 437 -11.49 -3.04 -12.22
C TYR A 437 -12.66 -3.31 -11.26
N SER A 438 -13.69 -4.01 -11.74
CA SER A 438 -14.72 -4.54 -10.84
C SER A 438 -14.11 -5.57 -9.89
N TRP A 439 -14.79 -5.82 -8.76
CA TRP A 439 -14.35 -6.86 -7.83
C TRP A 439 -14.19 -8.23 -8.51
N ALA A 440 -15.13 -8.60 -9.38
CA ALA A 440 -15.07 -9.87 -10.10
C ALA A 440 -13.89 -9.95 -11.07
N GLN A 441 -13.63 -8.88 -11.84
CA GLN A 441 -12.47 -8.82 -12.73
C GLN A 441 -11.15 -8.93 -11.96
N LEU A 442 -11.06 -8.31 -10.78
CA LEU A 442 -9.90 -8.41 -9.89
C LEU A 442 -9.70 -9.81 -9.34
N MET A 443 -10.77 -10.44 -8.85
CA MET A 443 -10.71 -11.81 -8.33
C MET A 443 -10.27 -12.79 -9.43
N LYS A 444 -10.78 -12.63 -10.65
CA LYS A 444 -10.40 -13.42 -11.81
C LYS A 444 -8.95 -13.21 -12.21
N ARG A 445 -8.46 -11.96 -12.24
CA ARG A 445 -7.04 -11.67 -12.57
C ARG A 445 -6.08 -12.24 -11.53
N VAL A 446 -6.39 -12.07 -10.24
CA VAL A 446 -5.43 -12.32 -9.16
C VAL A 446 -5.44 -13.77 -8.72
N PHE A 447 -6.63 -14.38 -8.65
CA PHE A 447 -6.83 -15.70 -8.10
C PHE A 447 -7.37 -16.72 -9.12
N ALA A 448 -7.61 -16.30 -10.37
CA ALA A 448 -8.30 -17.12 -11.37
C ALA A 448 -9.70 -17.58 -10.91
N ILE A 449 -10.32 -16.83 -9.98
CA ILE A 449 -11.66 -17.13 -9.43
C ILE A 449 -12.69 -16.24 -10.13
N ASP A 450 -13.65 -16.85 -10.81
CA ASP A 450 -14.83 -16.16 -11.31
C ASP A 450 -15.94 -16.15 -10.24
N VAL A 451 -15.95 -15.09 -9.43
CA VAL A 451 -16.89 -14.95 -8.30
C VAL A 451 -18.36 -14.74 -8.72
N LEU A 452 -18.61 -14.47 -10.00
CA LEU A 452 -19.95 -14.41 -10.59
C LEU A 452 -20.30 -15.70 -11.35
N GLN A 453 -19.48 -16.74 -11.21
CA GLN A 453 -19.85 -18.09 -11.59
C GLN A 453 -20.37 -18.85 -10.36
N CYS A 454 -21.49 -19.54 -10.54
CA CYS A 454 -22.08 -20.40 -9.53
C CYS A 454 -21.22 -21.65 -9.36
N ASP A 455 -20.83 -21.93 -8.12
CA ASP A 455 -20.08 -23.12 -7.70
C ASP A 455 -20.91 -24.42 -7.80
N ARG A 456 -22.25 -24.33 -7.72
CA ARG A 456 -23.13 -25.51 -7.81
C ARG A 456 -23.46 -25.95 -9.23
N CYS A 457 -23.75 -25.00 -10.12
CA CYS A 457 -24.26 -25.32 -11.47
C CYS A 457 -23.46 -24.69 -12.61
N GLY A 458 -22.43 -23.88 -12.33
CA GLY A 458 -21.65 -23.17 -13.35
C GLY A 458 -22.37 -21.98 -14.01
N GLY A 459 -23.64 -21.73 -13.67
CA GLY A 459 -24.43 -20.60 -14.18
C GLY A 459 -23.93 -19.24 -13.70
N VAL A 460 -24.39 -18.18 -14.35
CA VAL A 460 -24.04 -16.79 -13.98
C VAL A 460 -24.77 -16.40 -12.70
N MET A 461 -24.07 -15.72 -11.80
CA MET A 461 -24.63 -15.10 -10.61
C MET A 461 -24.69 -13.59 -10.75
N ARG A 462 -25.75 -12.97 -10.24
CA ARG A 462 -25.94 -11.51 -10.24
C ARG A 462 -26.01 -10.94 -8.83
N ILE A 463 -25.57 -9.70 -8.68
CA ILE A 463 -25.74 -8.95 -7.44
C ILE A 463 -27.21 -8.51 -7.36
N ILE A 464 -27.93 -8.96 -6.33
CA ILE A 464 -29.36 -8.64 -6.17
C ILE A 464 -29.62 -7.57 -5.11
N ALA A 465 -28.80 -7.51 -4.06
CA ALA A 465 -29.01 -6.54 -2.99
C ALA A 465 -27.72 -6.24 -2.21
N THR A 466 -27.66 -5.01 -1.69
CA THR A 466 -26.69 -4.59 -0.68
C THR A 466 -27.43 -4.51 0.65
N ILE A 467 -27.06 -5.37 1.60
CA ILE A 467 -27.75 -5.54 2.88
C ILE A 467 -26.92 -4.88 3.98
N HIS A 468 -27.53 -3.95 4.72
CA HIS A 468 -26.94 -3.27 5.86
C HIS A 468 -27.53 -3.75 7.19
N PRO A 469 -26.73 -3.83 8.26
CA PRO A 469 -27.17 -4.27 9.59
C PRO A 469 -28.14 -3.28 10.25
N PRO A 470 -28.87 -3.67 11.32
CA PRO A 470 -28.80 -4.96 12.03
C PRO A 470 -29.88 -6.00 11.66
N ASP A 471 -31.13 -5.60 11.44
CA ASP A 471 -32.26 -6.55 11.53
C ASP A 471 -32.42 -7.43 10.28
N THR A 472 -32.25 -6.86 9.10
CA THR A 472 -32.35 -7.60 7.83
C THR A 472 -31.15 -8.54 7.66
N THR A 473 -29.96 -8.11 8.07
CA THR A 473 -28.73 -8.90 8.04
C THR A 473 -28.90 -10.18 8.87
N ARG A 474 -29.34 -10.08 10.13
CA ARG A 474 -29.49 -11.26 11.01
C ARG A 474 -30.46 -12.27 10.41
N LYS A 475 -31.66 -11.84 10.03
CA LYS A 475 -32.70 -12.72 9.47
C LYS A 475 -32.20 -13.47 8.23
N ILE A 476 -31.53 -12.76 7.30
CA ILE A 476 -31.01 -13.40 6.09
C ILE A 476 -29.89 -14.39 6.42
N LEU A 477 -28.96 -14.03 7.32
CA LEU A 477 -27.89 -14.94 7.72
C LEU A 477 -28.43 -16.19 8.41
N ASP A 478 -29.42 -16.05 9.29
CA ASP A 478 -30.11 -17.17 9.94
C ASP A 478 -30.78 -18.09 8.90
N CYS A 479 -31.51 -17.51 7.92
CA CYS A 479 -32.11 -18.28 6.83
C CYS A 479 -31.08 -19.02 5.96
N LEU A 480 -29.88 -18.46 5.80
CA LEU A 480 -28.78 -19.07 5.03
C LEU A 480 -27.91 -20.02 5.86
N GLY A 481 -28.18 -20.19 7.16
CA GLY A 481 -27.37 -21.01 8.06
C GLY A 481 -25.97 -20.44 8.31
N LEU A 482 -25.78 -19.13 8.15
CA LEU A 482 -24.51 -18.43 8.35
C LEU A 482 -24.45 -17.77 9.74
N PRO A 483 -23.25 -17.56 10.33
CA PRO A 483 -23.12 -16.85 11.60
C PRO A 483 -23.71 -15.44 11.53
N SER A 484 -24.80 -15.21 12.29
CA SER A 484 -25.55 -13.96 12.30
C SER A 484 -25.17 -13.02 13.44
N ARG A 485 -24.39 -13.51 14.41
CA ARG A 485 -23.82 -12.73 15.51
C ARG A 485 -22.39 -12.33 15.18
N ALA A 486 -22.07 -11.06 15.40
CA ALA A 486 -20.69 -10.57 15.30
C ALA A 486 -19.78 -11.22 16.36
N PRO A 487 -18.49 -11.47 16.07
CA PRO A 487 -17.55 -11.96 17.05
C PRO A 487 -17.49 -11.03 18.28
N PRO A 488 -17.42 -11.57 19.50
CA PRO A 488 -17.39 -10.76 20.72
C PRO A 488 -16.11 -9.93 20.80
N LEU A 489 -16.21 -8.76 21.43
CA LEU A 489 -15.07 -7.90 21.76
C LEU A 489 -14.82 -7.97 23.26
N THR A 490 -13.56 -8.06 23.67
CA THR A 490 -13.22 -8.06 25.09
C THR A 490 -13.38 -6.66 25.66
N PRO A 491 -14.11 -6.48 26.79
CA PRO A 491 -14.20 -5.20 27.48
C PRO A 491 -12.83 -4.68 27.93
N ALA A 492 -12.73 -3.37 28.16
CA ALA A 492 -11.50 -2.77 28.64
C ALA A 492 -11.12 -3.30 30.03
N LEU A 493 -9.90 -3.81 30.17
CA LEU A 493 -9.29 -4.09 31.46
C LEU A 493 -8.64 -2.81 31.98
N ARG A 494 -9.35 -2.10 32.87
CA ARG A 494 -8.76 -0.99 33.62
C ARG A 494 -8.02 -1.55 34.82
N GLU A 495 -6.76 -1.18 34.99
CA GLU A 495 -6.06 -1.45 36.26
C GLU A 495 -6.83 -0.70 37.35
N ARG A 496 -7.32 -1.42 38.36
CA ARG A 496 -7.87 -0.77 39.56
C ARG A 496 -6.72 0.03 40.15
N ALA A 497 -6.86 1.36 40.16
CA ALA A 497 -6.03 2.20 41.00
C ALA A 497 -6.28 1.70 42.43
N PHE A 498 -5.32 0.94 42.98
CA PHE A 498 -5.24 0.80 44.42
C PHE A 498 -4.91 2.19 44.93
N LEU A 499 -5.94 2.94 45.34
CA LEU A 499 -5.76 4.05 46.25
C LEU A 499 -5.07 3.45 47.46
N PHE A 500 -3.77 3.70 47.59
CA PHE A 500 -3.14 3.64 48.90
C PHE A 500 -3.80 4.77 49.69
N ASP A 501 -4.90 4.44 50.37
CA ASP A 501 -5.40 5.29 51.43
C ASP A 501 -4.25 5.44 52.44
N GLN A 502 -3.96 6.70 52.71
CA GLN A 502 -2.93 7.17 53.63
C GLN A 502 -3.09 6.46 54.98
N PHE A 503 -2.04 5.77 55.41
CA PHE A 503 -1.80 5.45 56.81
C PHE A 503 -0.64 6.28 57.33
#